data_AF-A0A835T1S1-F1
#
_entry.id   AF-A0A835T1S1-F1
#
_cell.length_a   1.000
_cell.length_b   1.000
_cell.length_c   1.000
_cell.angle_alpha   90.00
_cell.angle_beta   90.00
_cell.angle_gamma   90.00
#
_symmetry.space_group_name_H-M   'P 1'
#
loop_
_entity.id
_entity.type
_entity.pdbx_description
1 polymer ?
#
loop_
_entity_poly.entity_id
_entity_poly.type
_entity_poly.pdbx_seq_one_letter_code
_entity_poly.pdbx_strand_id
1 'polypeptide(L)'
;MGCCSKICKNIFLGFLAMCKVGLSIAIIVIVAVHLQDVHFNIEGTNYTITGTCMLSNDITNQDYCGYAYAVAGISLCVSLATSLFLCITCNACGCGAWIEFILYICQCAWWVVAACVFSAAAKDANDFVGTNGQTIPQENWRNSIAVISWVIALLAAFATIIALVDAIKCCRDACCAGDDSNKGKKDKKDKHDKQAEQPAYEPPKGQDPAVRANAV
;
A
#
# COMPACT_ATOMS: atom_id res chain seq x y z
N MET A 1 -9.07 -12.15 24.18
CA MET A 1 -9.84 -11.34 23.20
C MET A 1 -9.02 -10.80 22.00
N GLY A 2 -7.76 -11.23 21.78
CA GLY A 2 -6.86 -10.60 20.80
C GLY A 2 -6.94 -11.04 19.33
N CYS A 3 -7.52 -12.20 19.01
CA CYS A 3 -7.53 -12.70 17.61
C CYS A 3 -8.52 -11.97 16.70
N CYS A 4 -9.72 -11.62 17.19
CA CYS A 4 -10.76 -10.98 16.38
C CYS A 4 -10.34 -9.56 15.92
N SER A 5 -9.69 -8.79 16.81
CA SER A 5 -9.21 -7.44 16.48
C SER A 5 -8.09 -7.42 15.42
N LYS A 6 -7.20 -8.44 15.41
CA LYS A 6 -6.14 -8.55 14.39
C LYS A 6 -6.71 -8.83 13.00
N ILE A 7 -7.70 -9.72 12.92
CA ILE A 7 -8.35 -10.07 11.64
C ILE A 7 -9.10 -8.86 11.07
N CYS A 8 -9.94 -8.19 11.87
CA CYS A 8 -10.67 -7.00 11.42
C CYS A 8 -9.73 -5.89 10.92
N LYS A 9 -8.60 -5.67 11.60
CA LYS A 9 -7.62 -4.68 11.20
C LYS A 9 -6.95 -5.03 9.86
N ASN A 10 -6.53 -6.28 9.67
CA ASN A 10 -5.88 -6.69 8.43
C ASN A 10 -6.83 -6.58 7.23
N ILE A 11 -8.11 -6.93 7.43
CA ILE A 11 -9.15 -6.74 6.42
C ILE A 11 -9.32 -5.25 6.11
N PHE A 12 -9.35 -4.39 7.12
CA PHE A 12 -9.50 -2.95 6.93
C PHE A 12 -8.30 -2.32 6.20
N LEU A 13 -7.06 -2.66 6.57
CA LEU A 13 -5.86 -2.21 5.88
C LEU A 13 -5.82 -2.72 4.42
N GLY A 14 -6.23 -3.97 4.19
CA GLY A 14 -6.39 -4.53 2.85
C GLY A 14 -7.41 -3.77 2.00
N PHE A 15 -8.55 -3.40 2.60
CA PHE A 15 -9.56 -2.57 1.95
C PHE A 15 -9.02 -1.18 1.59
N LEU A 16 -8.34 -0.50 2.52
CA LEU A 16 -7.71 0.79 2.25
C LEU A 16 -6.69 0.70 1.11
N ALA A 17 -5.88 -0.36 1.08
CA ALA A 17 -4.91 -0.58 0.00
C ALA A 17 -5.60 -0.76 -1.36
N MET A 18 -6.68 -1.55 -1.42
CA MET A 18 -7.48 -1.73 -2.64
C MET A 18 -8.10 -0.41 -3.11
N CYS A 19 -8.65 0.40 -2.22
CA CYS A 19 -9.17 1.73 -2.55
C CYS A 19 -8.07 2.63 -3.14
N LYS A 20 -6.86 2.64 -2.56
CA LYS A 20 -5.76 3.46 -3.06
C LYS A 20 -5.30 3.03 -4.46
N VAL A 21 -5.20 1.73 -4.71
CA VAL A 21 -4.88 1.19 -6.05
C VAL A 21 -5.98 1.56 -7.04
N GLY A 22 -7.25 1.38 -6.67
CA GLY A 22 -8.39 1.75 -7.52
C GLY A 22 -8.42 3.24 -7.87
N LEU A 23 -8.20 4.12 -6.89
CA LEU A 23 -8.14 5.57 -7.11
C LEU A 23 -6.92 5.97 -7.98
N SER A 24 -5.79 5.29 -7.84
CA SER A 24 -4.61 5.53 -8.69
C SER A 24 -4.89 5.17 -10.15
N ILE A 25 -5.55 4.03 -10.39
CA ILE A 25 -6.01 3.62 -11.73
C ILE A 25 -7.03 4.63 -12.27
N ALA A 26 -7.96 5.10 -11.43
CA ALA A 26 -8.94 6.10 -11.83
C ALA A 26 -8.27 7.41 -12.30
N ILE A 27 -7.23 7.88 -11.61
CA ILE A 27 -6.45 9.04 -12.07
C ILE A 27 -5.84 8.78 -13.45
N ILE A 28 -5.21 7.62 -13.66
CA ILE A 28 -4.61 7.25 -14.96
C ILE A 28 -5.67 7.29 -16.07
N VAL A 29 -6.84 6.70 -15.84
CA VAL A 29 -7.94 6.67 -16.81
C VAL A 29 -8.49 8.07 -17.09
N ILE A 30 -8.71 8.89 -16.05
CA ILE A 30 -9.20 10.26 -16.23
C ILE A 30 -8.19 11.09 -17.03
N VAL A 31 -6.89 10.97 -16.74
CA VAL A 31 -5.84 11.67 -17.48
C VAL A 31 -5.82 11.22 -18.95
N ALA A 32 -5.88 9.90 -19.19
CA ALA A 32 -5.83 9.35 -20.54
C ALA A 32 -7.06 9.67 -21.40
N VAL A 33 -8.26 9.66 -20.82
CA VAL A 33 -9.52 9.81 -21.56
C VAL A 33 -9.99 11.26 -21.65
N HIS A 34 -9.84 12.03 -20.58
CA HIS A 34 -10.45 13.36 -20.48
C HIS A 34 -9.45 14.52 -20.59
N LEU A 35 -8.15 14.30 -20.36
CA LEU A 35 -7.18 15.39 -20.28
C LEU A 35 -6.10 15.34 -21.37
N GLN A 36 -5.99 14.22 -22.08
CA GLN A 36 -5.02 14.03 -23.14
C GLN A 36 -5.74 14.12 -24.49
N ASP A 37 -5.66 15.28 -25.13
CA ASP A 37 -6.09 15.43 -26.51
C ASP A 37 -4.88 15.21 -27.42
N VAL A 38 -4.94 14.14 -28.23
CA VAL A 38 -3.85 13.77 -29.15
C VAL A 38 -4.28 14.18 -30.55
N HIS A 39 -3.76 15.31 -30.99
CA HIS A 39 -3.92 15.73 -32.37
C HIS A 39 -2.75 15.20 -33.21
N PHE A 40 -3.09 14.39 -34.21
CA PHE A 40 -2.14 13.98 -35.24
C PHE A 40 -2.20 15.01 -36.38
N ASN A 41 -1.23 15.92 -36.43
CA ASN A 41 -1.08 16.76 -37.61
C ASN A 41 -0.20 16.02 -38.62
N ILE A 42 -0.75 15.73 -39.79
CA ILE A 42 -0.03 15.05 -40.88
C ILE A 42 0.26 16.10 -41.96
N GLU A 43 1.44 16.69 -41.90
CA GLU A 43 1.95 17.59 -42.94
C GLU A 43 3.01 16.85 -43.78
N GLY A 44 2.54 16.14 -44.81
CA GLY A 44 3.41 15.41 -45.73
C GLY A 44 4.02 14.14 -45.14
N THR A 45 5.35 13.98 -45.23
CA THR A 45 6.10 12.83 -44.66
C THR A 45 6.55 13.04 -43.21
N ASN A 46 6.35 14.23 -42.65
CA ASN A 46 6.70 14.54 -41.28
C ASN A 46 5.48 14.35 -40.38
N TYR A 47 5.60 13.44 -39.41
CA TYR A 47 4.58 13.18 -38.41
C TYR A 47 4.93 13.98 -37.15
N THR A 48 4.16 15.03 -36.84
CA THR A 48 4.26 15.76 -35.57
C THR A 48 3.11 15.35 -34.65
N ILE A 49 3.46 14.62 -33.58
CA ILE A 49 2.51 14.24 -32.54
C ILE A 49 2.52 15.35 -31.48
N THR A 50 1.52 16.22 -31.52
CA THR A 50 1.29 17.22 -30.46
C THR A 50 0.21 16.69 -29.53
N GLY A 51 0.62 16.24 -28.34
CA GLY A 51 -0.32 16.00 -27.24
C GLY A 51 -0.47 17.26 -26.41
N THR A 52 -1.68 17.75 -26.21
CA THR A 52 -1.92 18.85 -25.28
C THR A 52 -2.45 18.28 -23.97
N CYS A 53 -1.81 18.65 -22.86
CA CYS A 53 -2.25 18.25 -21.53
C CYS A 53 -3.15 19.35 -20.98
N MET A 54 -4.46 19.10 -20.91
CA MET A 54 -5.41 20.10 -20.38
C MET A 54 -5.40 20.20 -18.85
N LEU A 55 -4.42 19.64 -18.14
CA LEU A 55 -4.32 19.71 -16.68
C LEU A 55 -3.74 21.05 -16.19
N SER A 56 -2.94 21.72 -17.02
CA SER A 56 -2.32 23.01 -16.71
C SER A 56 -2.51 23.97 -17.88
N ASN A 57 -2.39 25.27 -17.60
CA ASN A 57 -2.49 26.33 -18.59
C ASN A 57 -1.30 26.37 -19.56
N ASP A 58 -0.19 25.73 -19.21
CA ASP A 58 0.99 25.70 -20.06
C ASP A 58 0.84 24.63 -21.15
N ILE A 59 0.15 25.00 -22.24
CA ILE A 59 -0.17 24.13 -23.38
C ILE A 59 1.12 23.60 -24.05
N THR A 60 2.24 24.30 -23.85
CA THR A 60 3.57 23.93 -24.37
C THR A 60 4.34 22.95 -23.49
N ASN A 61 4.01 22.84 -22.19
CA ASN A 61 4.70 21.97 -21.25
C ASN A 61 3.83 20.77 -20.89
N GLN A 62 4.03 19.64 -21.60
CA GLN A 62 3.39 18.34 -21.33
C GLN A 62 3.69 17.75 -19.92
N ASP A 63 4.48 18.45 -19.11
CA ASP A 63 5.05 17.92 -17.87
C ASP A 63 4.02 17.52 -16.81
N TYR A 64 2.84 18.16 -16.77
CA TYR A 64 1.85 17.88 -15.72
C TYR A 64 1.12 16.55 -15.89
N CYS A 65 0.75 16.17 -17.12
CA CYS A 65 0.17 14.85 -17.38
C CYS A 65 1.21 13.75 -17.19
N GLY A 66 2.45 13.99 -17.66
CA GLY A 66 3.58 13.10 -17.41
C GLY A 66 3.84 12.90 -15.91
N TYR A 67 3.77 13.98 -15.13
CA TYR A 67 3.88 13.93 -13.68
C TYR A 67 2.74 13.12 -13.04
N ALA A 68 1.50 13.28 -13.50
CA ALA A 68 0.37 12.50 -12.99
C ALA A 68 0.54 10.99 -13.24
N TYR A 69 0.98 10.61 -14.44
CA TYR A 69 1.29 9.22 -14.76
C TYR A 69 2.47 8.69 -13.92
N ALA A 70 3.52 9.49 -13.72
CA ALA A 70 4.66 9.11 -12.90
C ALA A 70 4.26 8.89 -11.44
N VAL A 71 3.50 9.82 -10.84
CA VAL A 71 3.02 9.72 -9.45
C VAL A 71 2.16 8.48 -9.25
N ALA A 72 1.21 8.24 -10.15
CA ALA A 72 0.31 7.09 -10.07
C ALA A 72 1.07 5.77 -10.34
N GLY A 73 1.91 5.72 -11.38
CA GLY A 73 2.69 4.55 -11.75
C GLY A 73 3.69 4.14 -10.67
N ILE A 74 4.47 5.08 -10.13
CA ILE A 74 5.39 4.83 -9.02
C ILE A 74 4.62 4.33 -7.80
N SER A 75 3.46 4.91 -7.49
CA SER A 75 2.63 4.46 -6.36
C SER A 75 2.15 3.01 -6.50
N LEU A 76 1.81 2.57 -7.72
CA LEU A 76 1.45 1.17 -8.00
C LEU A 76 2.67 0.25 -7.84
N CYS A 77 3.82 0.64 -8.38
CA CYS A 77 5.08 -0.12 -8.24
C CYS A 77 5.51 -0.25 -6.77
N VAL A 78 5.47 0.83 -6.00
CA VAL A 78 5.81 0.82 -4.56
C VAL A 78 4.83 -0.04 -3.78
N SER A 79 3.54 -0.02 -4.12
CA SER A 79 2.54 -0.87 -3.47
C SER A 79 2.81 -2.36 -3.73
N LEU A 80 3.17 -2.72 -4.97
CA LEU A 80 3.54 -4.08 -5.35
C LEU A 80 4.84 -4.52 -4.65
N ALA A 81 5.87 -3.67 -4.66
CA ALA A 81 7.12 -3.94 -3.97
C ALA A 81 6.89 -4.14 -2.46
N THR A 82 6.07 -3.29 -1.83
CA THR A 82 5.72 -3.40 -0.40
C THR A 82 5.04 -4.74 -0.11
N SER A 83 4.12 -5.19 -0.96
CA SER A 83 3.50 -6.52 -0.81
C SER A 83 4.52 -7.65 -0.88
N LEU A 84 5.48 -7.58 -1.79
CA LEU A 84 6.55 -8.59 -1.90
C LEU A 84 7.46 -8.56 -0.67
N PHE A 85 7.84 -7.37 -0.19
CA PHE A 85 8.63 -7.22 1.02
C PHE A 85 7.92 -7.77 2.25
N LEU A 86 6.61 -7.54 2.40
CA LEU A 86 5.81 -8.11 3.50
C LEU A 86 5.82 -9.64 3.45
N CYS A 87 5.68 -10.25 2.26
CA CYS A 87 5.77 -11.70 2.10
C CYS A 87 7.15 -12.27 2.49
N ILE A 88 8.24 -11.56 2.14
CA ILE A 88 9.61 -12.02 2.44
C ILE A 88 9.96 -11.80 3.92
N THR A 89 9.44 -10.74 4.53
CA THR A 89 9.75 -10.35 5.92
C THR A 89 8.87 -11.02 6.99
N CYS A 90 7.95 -11.92 6.60
CA CYS A 90 7.01 -12.63 7.49
C CYS A 90 7.65 -13.40 8.67
N ASN A 91 8.98 -13.49 8.80
CA ASN A 91 9.67 -14.19 9.88
C ASN A 91 10.58 -13.30 10.76
N ALA A 92 10.62 -11.98 10.54
CA ALA A 92 11.46 -11.06 11.32
C ALA A 92 10.65 -10.43 12.48
N CYS A 93 10.84 -10.98 13.69
CA CYS A 93 10.27 -10.50 14.96
C CYS A 93 10.26 -8.96 15.09
N GLY A 94 9.09 -8.33 14.97
CA GLY A 94 8.83 -6.92 15.35
C GLY A 94 9.32 -5.83 14.39
N CYS A 95 10.33 -6.10 13.56
CA CYS A 95 10.85 -5.10 12.61
C CYS A 95 9.84 -4.77 11.49
N GLY A 96 8.99 -5.72 11.11
CA GLY A 96 7.99 -5.54 10.07
C GLY A 96 7.04 -4.36 10.31
N ALA A 97 6.61 -4.14 11.56
CA ALA A 97 5.67 -3.07 11.88
C ALA A 97 6.27 -1.67 11.69
N TRP A 98 7.57 -1.49 12.00
CA TRP A 98 8.27 -0.23 11.80
C TRP A 98 8.52 0.06 10.32
N ILE A 99 8.89 -0.95 9.54
CA ILE A 99 9.06 -0.81 8.10
C ILE A 99 7.73 -0.44 7.45
N GLU A 100 6.64 -1.11 7.82
CA GLU A 100 5.30 -0.82 7.33
C GLU A 100 4.87 0.63 7.66
N PHE A 101 5.13 1.09 8.89
CA PHE A 101 4.90 2.48 9.28
C PHE A 101 5.70 3.48 8.42
N ILE A 102 6.99 3.23 8.19
CA ILE A 102 7.84 4.09 7.36
C ILE A 102 7.35 4.13 5.91
N LEU A 103 6.93 3.00 5.36
CA LEU A 103 6.39 2.96 4.00
C LEU A 103 5.08 3.75 3.90
N TYR A 104 4.19 3.63 4.89
CA TYR A 104 2.94 4.40 4.90
C TYR A 104 3.17 5.90 5.07
N ILE A 105 4.11 6.34 5.91
CA ILE A 105 4.40 7.77 6.07
C ILE A 105 5.03 8.35 4.79
N CYS A 106 5.95 7.64 4.15
CA CYS A 106 6.51 8.05 2.85
C CYS A 106 5.42 8.13 1.78
N GLN A 107 4.53 7.14 1.72
CA GLN A 107 3.39 7.16 0.81
C GLN A 107 2.44 8.34 1.10
N CYS A 108 2.19 8.64 2.37
CA CYS A 108 1.37 9.79 2.76
C CYS A 108 2.01 11.10 2.31
N ALA A 109 3.30 11.30 2.61
CA ALA A 109 4.03 12.50 2.20
C ALA A 109 4.03 12.66 0.67
N TRP A 110 4.25 11.58 -0.07
CA TRP A 110 4.22 11.57 -1.54
C TRP A 110 2.88 12.05 -2.09
N TRP A 111 1.77 11.52 -1.57
CA TRP A 111 0.43 11.90 -2.03
C TRP A 111 0.00 13.30 -1.58
N VAL A 112 0.48 13.78 -0.44
CA VAL A 112 0.26 15.19 -0.03
C VAL A 112 0.95 16.15 -1.00
N VAL A 113 2.20 15.88 -1.37
CA VAL A 113 2.92 16.71 -2.36
C VAL A 113 2.18 16.69 -3.70
N ALA A 114 1.79 15.52 -4.19
CA ALA A 114 1.01 15.39 -5.42
C ALA A 114 -0.31 16.15 -5.35
N ALA A 115 -1.03 16.08 -4.22
CA ALA A 115 -2.29 16.79 -4.03
C ALA A 115 -2.13 18.31 -4.04
N CYS A 116 -1.07 18.83 -3.42
CA CYS A 116 -0.74 20.26 -3.51
C CYS A 116 -0.46 20.69 -4.94
N VAL A 117 0.34 19.91 -5.69
CA VAL A 117 0.68 20.21 -7.09
C VAL A 117 -0.58 20.17 -7.98
N PHE A 118 -1.43 19.16 -7.88
CA PHE A 118 -2.66 19.08 -8.67
C PHE A 118 -3.67 20.16 -8.29
N SER A 119 -3.75 20.54 -7.01
CA SER A 119 -4.62 21.63 -6.57
C SER A 119 -4.16 22.99 -7.11
N ALA A 120 -2.85 23.24 -7.11
CA ALA A 120 -2.27 24.44 -7.70
C ALA A 120 -2.51 24.48 -9.22
N ALA A 121 -2.20 23.38 -9.92
CA ALA A 121 -2.41 23.29 -11.36
C ALA A 121 -3.89 23.45 -11.76
N ALA A 122 -4.81 22.84 -11.00
CA ALA A 122 -6.25 22.99 -11.23
C ALA A 122 -6.71 24.45 -11.03
N LYS A 123 -6.18 25.14 -10.01
CA LYS A 123 -6.49 26.55 -9.77
C LYS A 123 -5.97 27.43 -10.91
N ASP A 124 -4.70 27.27 -11.30
CA ASP A 124 -4.07 28.06 -12.36
C ASP A 124 -4.80 27.87 -13.70
N ALA A 125 -5.26 26.65 -13.99
CA ALA A 125 -6.01 26.35 -15.20
C ALA A 125 -7.46 26.88 -15.19
N ASN A 126 -8.05 27.11 -14.01
CA ASN A 126 -9.39 27.67 -13.84
C ASN A 126 -9.40 29.20 -13.83
N ASP A 127 -8.34 29.81 -13.30
CA ASP A 127 -8.18 31.27 -13.21
C ASP A 127 -7.66 31.89 -14.53
N PHE A 128 -7.22 31.06 -15.48
CA PHE A 128 -6.75 31.55 -16.77
C PHE A 128 -7.89 32.06 -17.66
N VAL A 129 -7.94 33.38 -17.82
CA VAL A 129 -8.73 34.06 -18.84
C VAL A 129 -7.84 34.21 -20.08
N GLY A 130 -8.13 33.45 -21.14
CA GLY A 130 -7.34 33.49 -22.36
C GLY A 130 -7.27 34.90 -22.97
N THR A 131 -6.23 35.14 -23.77
CA THR A 131 -5.91 36.45 -24.38
C THR A 131 -7.04 37.03 -25.24
N ASN A 132 -7.98 36.18 -25.68
CA ASN A 132 -9.15 36.56 -26.49
C ASN A 132 -10.46 36.57 -25.68
N GLY A 133 -10.41 36.52 -24.35
CA GLY A 133 -11.60 36.38 -23.49
C GLY A 133 -12.27 34.99 -23.57
N GLN A 134 -11.68 34.05 -24.31
CA GLN A 134 -12.09 32.64 -24.30
C GLN A 134 -11.50 31.98 -23.05
N THR A 135 -12.37 31.63 -22.11
CA THR A 135 -12.03 30.72 -21.03
C THR A 135 -11.92 29.30 -21.60
N ILE A 136 -10.91 28.56 -21.17
CA ILE A 136 -10.86 27.12 -21.45
C ILE A 136 -12.11 26.53 -20.78
N PRO A 137 -12.92 25.68 -21.47
CA PRO A 137 -14.11 25.11 -20.86
C PRO A 137 -13.75 24.49 -19.52
N GLN A 138 -14.42 24.94 -18.45
CA GLN A 138 -14.20 24.41 -17.11
C GLN A 138 -14.69 22.96 -17.06
N GLU A 139 -13.77 22.05 -17.34
CA GLU A 139 -13.98 20.64 -17.21
C GLU A 139 -13.83 20.27 -15.72
N ASN A 140 -14.95 19.86 -15.09
CA ASN A 140 -15.01 19.42 -13.68
C ASN A 140 -14.01 18.28 -13.35
N TRP A 141 -13.42 17.65 -14.36
CA TRP A 141 -12.41 16.61 -14.25
C TRP A 141 -11.10 17.10 -13.62
N ARG A 142 -10.68 18.36 -13.83
CA ARG A 142 -9.45 18.91 -13.22
C ARG A 142 -9.55 18.94 -11.69
N ASN A 143 -10.67 19.47 -11.20
CA ASN A 143 -10.97 19.50 -9.76
C ASN A 143 -11.15 18.08 -9.21
N SER A 144 -11.68 17.16 -10.01
CA SER A 144 -11.84 15.76 -9.60
C SER A 144 -10.49 15.10 -9.31
N ILE A 145 -9.44 15.33 -10.11
CA ILE A 145 -8.09 14.80 -9.84
C ILE A 145 -7.53 15.36 -8.54
N ALA A 146 -7.65 16.68 -8.31
CA ALA A 146 -7.22 17.30 -7.06
C ALA A 146 -7.94 16.66 -5.86
N VAL A 147 -9.27 16.50 -5.93
CA VAL A 147 -10.05 15.86 -4.87
C VAL A 147 -9.62 14.41 -4.65
N ILE A 148 -9.49 13.61 -5.71
CA ILE A 148 -9.07 12.20 -5.60
C ILE A 148 -7.69 12.09 -4.95
N SER A 149 -6.75 12.96 -5.30
CA SER A 149 -5.40 12.95 -4.72
C SER A 149 -5.41 13.27 -3.22
N TRP A 150 -6.25 14.21 -2.76
CA TRP A 150 -6.47 14.47 -1.34
C TRP A 150 -7.11 13.27 -0.62
N VAL A 151 -8.08 12.60 -1.26
CA VAL A 151 -8.68 11.38 -0.70
C VAL A 151 -7.61 10.29 -0.52
N ILE A 152 -6.73 10.08 -1.50
CA ILE A 152 -5.64 9.11 -1.37
C ILE A 152 -4.67 9.49 -0.24
N ALA A 153 -4.34 10.78 -0.12
CA ALA A 153 -3.50 11.29 0.97
C ALA A 153 -4.12 11.03 2.35
N LEU A 154 -5.42 11.26 2.51
CA LEU A 154 -6.15 10.95 3.76
C LEU A 154 -6.17 9.45 4.05
N LEU A 155 -6.46 8.61 3.05
CA LEU A 155 -6.42 7.15 3.21
C LEU A 155 -5.02 6.67 3.62
N ALA A 156 -3.97 7.28 3.05
CA ALA A 156 -2.59 7.01 3.46
C ALA A 156 -2.32 7.45 4.90
N ALA A 157 -2.77 8.64 5.31
CA ALA A 157 -2.62 9.13 6.68
C ALA A 157 -3.31 8.20 7.70
N PHE A 158 -4.54 7.74 7.40
CA PHE A 158 -5.24 6.78 8.25
C PHE A 158 -4.47 5.46 8.37
N ALA A 159 -3.94 4.92 7.28
CA ALA A 159 -3.11 3.72 7.32
C ALA A 159 -1.83 3.92 8.16
N THR A 160 -1.17 5.08 8.02
CA THR A 160 0.00 5.46 8.83
C THR A 160 -0.31 5.49 10.32
N ILE A 161 -1.45 6.06 10.72
CA ILE A 161 -1.86 6.12 12.13
C ILE A 161 -2.10 4.71 12.68
N ILE A 162 -2.76 3.84 11.92
CA ILE A 162 -3.00 2.46 12.34
C ILE A 162 -1.66 1.73 12.54
N ALA A 163 -0.76 1.80 11.55
CA ALA A 163 0.56 1.16 11.62
C ALA A 163 1.41 1.70 12.78
N LEU A 164 1.34 3.00 13.06
CA LEU A 164 2.02 3.62 14.21
C LEU A 164 1.55 3.02 15.54
N VAL A 165 0.24 2.86 15.71
CA VAL A 165 -0.33 2.28 16.94
C VAL A 165 0.18 0.85 17.16
N ASP A 166 0.39 0.07 16.11
CA ASP A 166 0.95 -1.28 16.23
C ASP A 166 2.44 -1.29 16.50
N ALA A 167 3.21 -0.41 15.84
CA ALA A 167 4.62 -0.25 16.11
C ALA A 167 4.87 0.11 17.59
N ILE A 168 4.06 1.03 18.14
CA ILE A 168 4.12 1.41 19.56
C ILE A 168 3.75 0.22 20.47
N LYS A 169 2.69 -0.52 20.17
CA LYS A 169 2.29 -1.71 20.96
C LYS A 169 3.39 -2.78 20.95
N CYS A 170 4.00 -3.05 19.79
CA CYS A 170 5.08 -4.01 19.65
C CYS A 170 6.31 -3.59 20.47
N CYS A 171 6.67 -2.30 20.45
CA CYS A 171 7.75 -1.77 21.30
C CYS A 171 7.42 -1.88 22.78
N ARG A 172 6.18 -1.60 23.19
CA ARG A 172 5.78 -1.71 24.60
C ARG A 172 5.86 -3.17 25.08
N ASP A 173 5.32 -4.11 24.31
CA ASP A 173 5.28 -5.51 24.72
C ASP A 173 6.68 -6.18 24.65
N ALA A 174 7.55 -5.76 23.73
CA ALA A 174 8.93 -6.26 23.62
C ALA A 174 9.89 -5.62 24.63
N CYS A 175 9.78 -4.31 24.91
CA CYS A 175 10.64 -3.62 25.88
C CYS A 175 10.21 -3.85 27.34
N CYS A 176 8.95 -4.21 27.60
CA CYS A 176 8.48 -4.58 28.95
C CYS A 176 8.53 -6.09 29.24
N ALA A 177 9.02 -6.92 28.30
CA ALA A 177 9.29 -8.35 28.53
C ALA A 177 10.68 -8.63 29.15
N GLY A 178 11.39 -7.59 29.60
CA GLY A 178 12.45 -7.74 30.59
C GLY A 178 11.83 -7.89 31.98
N ASP A 179 11.93 -9.08 32.56
CA ASP A 179 11.77 -9.40 33.99
C ASP A 179 10.54 -10.22 34.45
N ASP A 180 9.96 -11.08 33.59
CA ASP A 180 9.08 -12.18 34.07
C ASP A 180 9.74 -13.58 33.99
N SER A 181 11.07 -13.63 33.87
CA SER A 181 11.86 -14.87 34.02
C SER A 181 11.81 -15.47 35.44
N ASN A 182 11.12 -14.84 36.40
CA ASN A 182 11.02 -15.31 37.78
C ASN A 182 9.66 -15.93 38.17
N LYS A 183 8.60 -15.85 37.34
CA LYS A 183 7.30 -16.47 37.67
C LYS A 183 7.16 -17.93 37.21
N GLY A 184 7.90 -18.36 36.17
CA GLY A 184 7.83 -19.73 35.65
C GLY A 184 8.55 -20.81 36.46
N LYS A 185 9.38 -20.44 37.46
CA LYS A 185 10.07 -21.42 38.32
C LYS A 185 9.23 -21.90 39.51
N LYS A 186 8.11 -21.24 39.85
CA LYS A 186 7.20 -21.74 40.91
C LYS A 186 6.22 -22.79 40.39
N ASP A 187 5.68 -22.65 39.18
CA ASP A 187 4.70 -23.63 38.66
C ASP A 187 5.33 -24.91 38.07
N LYS A 188 6.63 -24.91 37.73
CA LYS A 188 7.31 -26.12 37.27
C LYS A 188 7.76 -27.05 38.40
N LYS A 189 7.73 -26.62 39.66
CA LYS A 189 8.06 -27.50 40.79
C LYS A 189 6.89 -28.40 41.20
N ASP A 190 5.65 -28.00 40.90
CA ASP A 190 4.45 -28.78 41.26
C ASP A 190 3.93 -29.71 40.14
N LYS A 191 4.45 -29.60 38.90
CA LYS A 191 4.06 -30.48 37.78
C LYS A 191 5.02 -31.63 37.48
N HIS A 192 6.18 -31.69 38.14
CA HIS A 192 7.12 -32.79 37.92
C HIS A 192 6.79 -34.07 38.73
N ASP A 193 5.74 -34.05 39.55
CA ASP A 193 5.24 -35.22 40.31
C ASP A 193 4.01 -35.92 39.69
N LYS A 194 3.60 -35.55 38.48
CA LYS A 194 2.58 -36.28 37.72
C LYS A 194 3.03 -36.58 36.30
N GLN A 195 4.13 -37.32 36.18
CA GLN A 195 4.41 -38.06 34.96
C GLN A 195 3.41 -39.21 34.89
N ALA A 196 2.32 -39.00 34.14
CA ALA A 196 1.39 -40.07 33.79
C ALA A 196 2.15 -41.12 32.97
N GLU A 197 2.08 -42.35 33.45
CA GLU A 197 2.53 -43.58 32.81
C GLU A 197 2.11 -43.57 31.33
N GLN A 198 3.08 -43.58 30.42
CA GLN A 198 2.78 -43.76 29.00
C GLN A 198 2.27 -45.19 28.81
N PRO A 199 1.07 -45.40 28.21
CA PRO A 199 0.61 -46.73 27.88
C PRO A 199 1.59 -47.38 26.91
N ALA A 200 2.00 -48.61 27.22
CA ALA A 200 2.89 -49.42 26.41
C ALA A 200 2.36 -49.50 24.97
N TYR A 201 3.21 -49.18 24.00
CA TYR A 201 2.91 -49.32 22.59
C TYR A 201 2.80 -50.82 22.25
N GLU A 202 1.57 -51.32 22.07
CA GLU A 202 1.34 -52.61 21.42
C GLU A 202 1.56 -52.46 19.90
N PRO A 203 2.48 -53.21 19.30
CA PRO A 203 2.61 -53.23 17.85
C PRO A 203 1.37 -53.87 17.20
N PRO A 204 0.95 -53.39 16.02
CA PRO A 204 -0.19 -53.96 15.31
C PRO A 204 0.08 -55.43 14.97
N LYS A 205 -0.79 -56.33 15.47
CA LYS A 205 -0.79 -57.75 15.11
C LYS A 205 -1.14 -57.87 13.62
N GLY A 206 -0.18 -58.31 12.81
CA GLY A 206 -0.42 -58.64 11.40
C GLY A 206 0.66 -58.22 10.39
N GLN A 207 1.79 -57.66 10.83
CA GLN A 207 2.86 -57.31 9.89
C GLN A 207 3.83 -58.47 9.69
N ASP A 208 3.73 -59.12 8.54
CA ASP A 208 4.57 -60.22 8.10
C ASP A 208 6.07 -59.81 8.10
N PRO A 209 6.96 -60.56 8.76
CA PRO A 209 8.38 -60.20 8.90
C PRO A 209 9.18 -60.24 7.58
N ALA A 210 8.57 -60.61 6.45
CA ALA A 210 9.27 -60.80 5.18
C ALA A 210 9.59 -59.50 4.40
N VAL A 211 9.05 -58.34 4.78
CA VAL A 211 9.20 -57.09 3.98
C VAL A 211 10.38 -56.22 4.43
N ARG A 212 11.08 -56.58 5.52
CA ARG A 212 12.18 -55.76 6.08
C ARG A 212 13.56 -55.94 5.42
N ALA A 213 13.69 -56.75 4.36
CA ALA A 213 14.98 -57.13 3.80
C ALA A 213 15.48 -56.32 2.59
N ASN A 214 14.72 -55.37 2.03
CA ASN A 214 15.09 -54.69 0.77
C ASN A 214 15.06 -53.15 0.84
N ALA A 215 15.54 -52.58 1.94
CA ALA A 215 15.83 -51.15 2.01
C ALA A 215 17.28 -50.96 2.52
N VAL A 216 18.23 -51.17 1.61
CA VAL A 216 19.60 -50.65 1.67
C VAL A 216 19.81 -49.86 0.38
#